data_AF-A0A8J4BKZ9-F1
#
_entry.id   AF-A0A8J4BKZ9-F1
#
_cell.length_a   1.000
_cell.length_b   1.000
_cell.length_c   1.000
_cell.angle_alpha   90.00
_cell.angle_beta   90.00
_cell.angle_gamma   90.00
#
_symmetry.space_group_name_H-M   'P 1'
#
loop_
_entity.id
_entity.type
_entity.pdbx_description
1 polymer ?
#
loop_
_entity_poly.entity_id
_entity_poly.type
_entity_poly.pdbx_seq_one_letter_code
_entity_poly.pdbx_strand_id
1 'polypeptide(L)'
;MRGTDVIAPNPNESLEDLAGKEEALKRHYMAPAVDHLLDNPRPLILPRDTTPWHKQFRVLLRRSLKETWRKRNATYVLLAQTVIMAILIGTVFLRIGTSQSSVTRRQPVLFFTVINQGMFGALIVINSFPSERMLSLRERAAGTYHVSAYFLAKITAETVSQLPAPILFSCVVYFLVGFQAVASKFFIFMAFMVLCSLSATSLALAVSAIARTTDMAVTVLPMGLEHVCMHAVCGHFLERAPRTGAVLHSQPAKP
;
A
#
# COMPACT_ATOMS: atom_id res chain seq x y z
N MET A 1 2.39 3.75 -28.90
CA MET A 1 1.09 3.07 -29.00
C MET A 1 0.62 3.25 -30.44
N ARG A 2 0.93 2.30 -31.33
CA ARG A 2 0.38 2.28 -32.70
C ARG A 2 -0.96 1.53 -32.63
N GLY A 3 -1.99 2.05 -33.30
CA GLY A 3 -3.37 1.58 -33.22
C GLY A 3 -3.66 0.22 -33.87
N THR A 4 -2.93 -0.84 -33.49
CA THR A 4 -3.13 -2.21 -33.99
C THR A 4 -3.58 -3.21 -32.93
N ASP A 5 -3.81 -2.77 -31.69
CA ASP A 5 -4.04 -3.66 -30.54
C ASP A 5 -5.53 -3.93 -30.23
N VAL A 6 -6.47 -3.48 -31.07
CA VAL A 6 -7.92 -3.67 -30.87
C VAL A 6 -8.47 -4.54 -32.00
N ILE A 7 -8.86 -5.77 -31.67
CA ILE A 7 -9.66 -6.63 -32.55
C ILE A 7 -11.08 -6.09 -32.53
N ALA A 8 -11.42 -5.19 -33.47
CA ALA A 8 -12.81 -4.88 -33.77
C ALA A 8 -13.32 -5.94 -34.76
N PRO A 9 -14.26 -6.82 -34.37
CA PRO A 9 -14.73 -7.88 -35.25
C PRO A 9 -15.44 -7.26 -36.45
N ASN A 10 -14.89 -7.46 -37.64
CA ASN A 10 -15.54 -7.12 -38.90
C ASN A 10 -16.60 -8.19 -39.20
N PRO A 11 -17.87 -7.84 -39.48
CA PRO A 11 -18.96 -8.80 -39.67
C PRO A 11 -18.75 -9.83 -40.80
N ASN A 12 -17.71 -9.67 -41.63
CA ASN A 12 -17.39 -10.57 -42.74
C ASN A 12 -16.24 -11.55 -42.42
N GLU A 13 -15.65 -11.51 -41.22
CA GLU A 13 -14.57 -12.43 -40.82
C GLU A 13 -15.10 -13.68 -40.12
N SER A 14 -14.64 -14.85 -40.57
CA SER A 14 -14.94 -16.18 -40.02
C SER A 14 -14.48 -16.28 -38.56
N LEU A 15 -15.23 -17.00 -37.71
CA LEU A 15 -14.83 -17.23 -36.30
C LEU A 15 -13.47 -17.93 -36.17
N GLU A 16 -13.11 -18.78 -37.15
CA GLU A 16 -11.80 -19.42 -37.21
C GLU A 16 -10.65 -18.44 -37.46
N ASP A 17 -10.87 -17.40 -38.26
CA ASP A 17 -9.87 -16.36 -38.54
C ASP A 17 -9.66 -15.44 -37.32
N LEU A 18 -10.74 -15.15 -36.59
CA LEU A 18 -10.67 -14.38 -35.34
C LEU A 18 -9.90 -15.15 -34.27
N ALA A 19 -10.16 -16.46 -34.13
CA ALA A 19 -9.43 -17.33 -33.21
C ALA A 19 -7.93 -17.43 -33.58
N GLY A 20 -7.61 -17.53 -34.88
CA GLY A 20 -6.23 -17.52 -35.37
C GLY A 20 -5.50 -16.22 -35.09
N LYS A 21 -6.16 -15.06 -35.25
CA LYS A 21 -5.61 -13.75 -34.89
C LYS A 21 -5.45 -13.59 -33.38
N GLU A 22 -6.37 -14.10 -32.58
CA GLU A 22 -6.28 -14.10 -31.12
C GLU A 22 -5.10 -14.96 -30.63
N GLU A 23 -4.89 -16.14 -31.21
CA GLU A 23 -3.71 -16.97 -30.93
C GLU A 23 -2.40 -16.30 -31.37
N ALA A 24 -2.38 -15.67 -32.55
CA ALA A 24 -1.21 -14.94 -33.02
C ALA A 24 -0.87 -13.75 -32.11
N LEU A 25 -1.88 -13.03 -31.63
CA LEU A 25 -1.71 -11.94 -30.67
C LEU A 25 -1.26 -12.46 -29.30
N LYS A 26 -1.82 -13.58 -28.82
CA LYS A 26 -1.36 -14.27 -27.60
C LYS A 26 0.09 -14.72 -27.69
N ARG A 27 0.55 -15.21 -28.84
CA ARG A 27 1.97 -15.53 -29.09
C ARG A 27 2.86 -14.30 -29.11
N HIS A 28 2.38 -13.17 -29.62
CA HIS A 28 3.12 -11.90 -29.64
C HIS A 28 3.17 -11.20 -28.26
N TYR A 29 2.15 -11.40 -27.42
CA TYR A 29 2.08 -10.88 -26.04
C TYR A 29 2.60 -11.84 -24.97
N MET A 30 2.77 -13.14 -25.28
CA MET A 30 3.51 -14.06 -24.41
C MET A 30 4.96 -13.60 -24.35
N ALA A 31 5.36 -13.07 -23.20
CA ALA A 31 6.77 -12.90 -22.89
C ALA A 31 7.47 -14.24 -23.16
N PRO A 32 8.64 -14.24 -23.83
CA PRO A 32 9.33 -15.48 -24.17
C PRO A 32 9.47 -16.33 -22.91
N ALA A 33 9.11 -17.60 -23.02
CA ALA A 33 9.33 -18.58 -21.97
C ALA A 33 10.80 -18.48 -21.55
N VAL A 34 11.04 -18.40 -20.24
CA VAL A 34 12.37 -18.21 -19.62
C VAL A 34 13.37 -19.31 -20.06
N ASP A 35 12.87 -20.35 -20.70
CA ASP A 35 13.56 -21.52 -21.20
C ASP A 35 14.58 -21.22 -22.32
N HIS A 36 14.40 -20.14 -23.11
CA HIS A 36 15.37 -19.79 -24.18
C HIS A 36 16.74 -19.32 -23.63
N LEU A 37 16.86 -19.10 -22.32
CA LEU A 37 18.11 -18.81 -21.61
C LEU A 37 18.89 -20.08 -21.19
N LEU A 38 18.35 -21.28 -21.46
CA LEU A 38 19.00 -22.55 -21.12
C LEU A 38 19.88 -23.11 -22.25
N ASP A 39 19.73 -22.61 -23.48
CA ASP A 39 20.55 -23.04 -24.64
C ASP A 39 21.89 -22.29 -24.77
N ASN A 40 22.06 -21.18 -24.05
CA ASN A 40 23.35 -20.51 -23.96
C ASN A 40 24.05 -20.98 -22.66
N PRO A 41 25.22 -21.64 -22.71
CA PRO A 41 25.95 -21.97 -21.50
C PRO A 41 26.19 -20.68 -20.71
N ARG A 42 25.61 -20.60 -19.51
CA ARG A 42 25.79 -19.44 -18.62
C ARG A 42 27.30 -19.24 -18.45
N PRO A 43 27.83 -18.01 -18.61
CA PRO A 43 29.25 -17.79 -18.38
C PRO A 43 29.60 -18.27 -16.97
N LEU A 44 30.59 -19.16 -16.87
CA LEU A 44 31.05 -19.82 -15.64
C LEU A 44 31.45 -18.84 -14.52
N ILE A 45 31.68 -17.57 -14.87
CA ILE A 45 31.89 -16.47 -13.93
C ILE A 45 30.69 -15.53 -14.04
N LEU A 46 29.80 -15.59 -13.05
CA LEU A 46 28.76 -14.59 -12.92
C LEU A 46 29.42 -13.29 -12.42
N PRO A 47 29.11 -12.11 -13.01
CA PRO A 47 29.59 -10.80 -12.52
C PRO A 47 29.28 -10.55 -11.03
N ARG A 48 28.32 -11.31 -10.50
CA ARG A 48 27.92 -11.37 -9.10
C ARG A 48 29.09 -11.67 -8.15
N ASP A 49 30.07 -12.47 -8.56
CA ASP A 49 31.16 -12.93 -7.67
C ASP A 49 32.40 -12.03 -7.74
N THR A 50 32.45 -11.12 -8.72
CA THR A 50 33.58 -10.21 -8.93
C THR A 50 33.50 -8.95 -8.05
N THR A 51 32.32 -8.60 -7.55
CA THR A 51 32.11 -7.38 -6.75
C THR A 51 31.57 -7.70 -5.36
N PRO A 52 32.07 -7.06 -4.29
CA PRO A 52 31.61 -7.35 -2.95
C PRO A 52 30.17 -6.85 -2.73
N TRP A 53 29.41 -7.60 -1.91
CA TRP A 53 27.98 -7.40 -1.65
C TRP A 53 27.61 -5.95 -1.28
N HIS A 54 28.42 -5.28 -0.45
CA HIS A 54 28.16 -3.91 -0.01
C HIS A 54 28.25 -2.88 -1.15
N LYS A 55 29.17 -3.07 -2.11
CA LYS A 55 29.28 -2.19 -3.29
C LYS A 55 28.08 -2.41 -4.21
N GLN A 56 27.67 -3.66 -4.42
CA GLN A 56 26.46 -4.00 -5.17
C GLN A 56 25.24 -3.32 -4.54
N PHE A 57 25.04 -3.48 -3.23
CA PHE A 57 23.94 -2.86 -2.48
C PHE A 57 23.93 -1.33 -2.63
N ARG A 58 25.06 -0.64 -2.44
CA ARG A 58 25.11 0.83 -2.53
C ARG A 58 24.78 1.35 -3.94
N VAL A 59 25.26 0.66 -4.98
CA VAL A 59 24.98 1.03 -6.37
C VAL A 59 23.50 0.79 -6.70
N LEU A 60 22.96 -0.36 -6.30
CA LEU A 60 21.55 -0.71 -6.49
C LEU A 60 20.62 0.23 -5.72
N LEU A 61 20.98 0.61 -4.50
CA LEU A 61 20.22 1.55 -3.68
C LEU A 61 20.16 2.93 -4.35
N ARG A 62 21.31 3.45 -4.80
CA ARG A 62 21.36 4.74 -5.54
C ARG A 62 20.52 4.70 -6.81
N ARG A 63 20.59 3.59 -7.56
CA ARG A 63 19.79 3.40 -8.77
C ARG A 63 18.29 3.36 -8.44
N SER A 64 17.89 2.60 -7.42
CA SER A 64 16.50 2.48 -6.99
C SER A 64 15.94 3.81 -6.51
N LEU A 65 16.70 4.54 -5.67
CA LEU A 65 16.32 5.88 -5.22
C LEU A 65 16.17 6.86 -6.39
N LYS A 66 17.07 6.81 -7.38
CA LYS A 66 16.99 7.64 -8.58
C LYS A 66 15.77 7.30 -9.42
N GLU A 67 15.42 6.02 -9.55
CA GLU A 67 14.22 5.59 -10.27
C GLU A 67 12.94 6.08 -9.58
N THR A 68 12.86 5.92 -8.26
CA THR A 68 11.74 6.43 -7.47
C THR A 68 11.64 7.94 -7.56
N TRP A 69 12.77 8.65 -7.48
CA TRP A 69 12.80 10.10 -7.62
C TRP A 69 12.52 10.58 -9.04
N ARG A 70 12.64 9.73 -10.08
CA ARG A 70 12.21 10.07 -11.44
C ARG A 70 10.68 9.97 -11.57
N LYS A 71 10.03 9.09 -10.80
CA LYS A 71 8.57 8.98 -10.70
C LYS A 71 7.95 10.09 -9.83
N ARG A 72 8.44 11.32 -9.97
CA ARG A 72 8.01 12.48 -9.17
C ARG A 72 6.51 12.70 -9.19
N ASN A 73 5.87 12.53 -10.35
CA ASN A 73 4.45 12.81 -10.50
C ASN A 73 3.59 11.95 -9.55
N ALA A 74 3.90 10.66 -9.42
CA ALA A 74 3.18 9.78 -8.50
C ALA A 74 3.38 10.19 -7.04
N THR A 75 4.62 10.54 -6.66
CA THR A 75 4.93 11.03 -5.30
C THR A 75 4.24 12.36 -5.00
N TYR A 76 4.21 13.30 -5.96
CA TYR A 76 3.55 14.59 -5.77
C TYR A 76 2.04 14.46 -5.63
N VAL A 77 1.39 13.61 -6.45
CA VAL A 77 -0.05 13.34 -6.34
C VAL A 77 -0.37 12.73 -4.97
N LEU A 78 0.42 11.76 -4.52
CA LEU A 78 0.27 11.18 -3.17
C LEU A 78 0.41 12.25 -2.09
N LEU A 79 1.44 13.08 -2.14
CA LEU A 79 1.65 14.13 -1.13
C LEU A 79 0.50 15.14 -1.13
N ALA A 80 0.08 15.62 -2.29
CA ALA A 80 -1.05 16.55 -2.41
C ALA A 80 -2.33 15.95 -1.84
N GLN A 81 -2.63 14.70 -2.21
CA GLN A 81 -3.80 13.98 -1.69
C GLN A 81 -3.75 13.79 -0.18
N THR A 82 -2.59 13.43 0.38
CA THR A 82 -2.43 13.27 1.84
C THR A 82 -2.67 14.57 2.59
N VAL A 83 -2.22 15.71 2.04
CA VAL A 83 -2.45 17.03 2.63
C VAL A 83 -3.92 17.41 2.58
N ILE A 84 -4.60 17.20 1.45
CA ILE A 84 -6.03 17.47 1.30
C ILE A 84 -6.85 16.67 2.33
N MET A 85 -6.55 15.38 2.46
CA MET A 85 -7.22 14.51 3.43
C MET A 85 -6.89 14.88 4.88
N ALA A 86 -5.66 15.30 5.17
CA ALA A 86 -5.28 15.79 6.50
C ALA A 86 -6.10 17.02 6.91
N ILE A 87 -6.30 17.95 5.97
CA ILE A 87 -7.10 19.16 6.19
C ILE A 87 -8.59 18.80 6.37
N LEU A 88 -9.13 17.90 5.55
CA LEU A 88 -10.52 17.44 5.69
C LEU A 88 -10.77 16.81 7.07
N ILE A 89 -9.93 15.87 7.49
CA ILE A 89 -10.07 15.21 8.80
C ILE A 89 -9.86 16.23 9.93
N GLY A 90 -8.85 17.10 9.81
CA GLY A 90 -8.56 18.12 10.82
C GLY A 90 -9.66 19.17 10.99
N THR A 91 -10.34 19.56 9.90
CA THR A 91 -11.44 20.54 9.94
C THR A 91 -12.73 19.95 10.50
N VAL A 92 -13.05 18.69 10.18
CA VAL A 92 -14.22 18.00 10.74
C VAL A 92 -14.13 17.89 12.27
N PHE A 93 -12.93 17.71 12.81
CA PHE A 93 -12.70 17.51 14.24
C PHE A 93 -11.91 18.64 14.89
N LEU A 94 -12.29 19.88 14.57
CA LEU A 94 -11.60 21.06 15.06
C LEU A 94 -11.64 21.16 16.59
N ARG A 95 -10.47 21.29 17.22
CA ARG A 95 -10.25 21.57 18.65
C ARG A 95 -11.14 20.76 19.60
N ILE A 96 -10.75 19.50 19.80
CA ILE A 96 -11.38 18.65 20.79
C ILE A 96 -11.04 19.16 22.20
N GLY A 97 -12.02 19.75 22.88
CA GLY A 97 -11.88 20.24 24.26
C GLY A 97 -11.39 19.18 25.27
N THR A 98 -11.28 19.57 26.53
CA THR A 98 -10.79 18.70 27.62
C THR A 98 -11.90 18.04 28.45
N SER A 99 -13.17 18.34 28.16
CA SER A 99 -14.33 17.80 28.91
C SER A 99 -14.53 16.30 28.70
N GLN A 100 -15.33 15.65 29.56
CA GLN A 100 -15.62 14.20 29.47
C GLN A 100 -16.27 13.80 28.13
N SER A 101 -17.10 14.66 27.55
CA SER A 101 -17.66 14.51 26.19
C SER A 101 -16.59 14.48 25.08
N SER A 102 -15.39 14.96 25.37
CA SER A 102 -14.28 15.02 24.44
C SER A 102 -13.54 13.69 24.33
N VAL A 103 -13.65 12.80 25.33
CA VAL A 103 -13.08 11.44 25.25
C VAL A 103 -13.77 10.65 24.13
N THR A 104 -15.10 10.70 24.08
CA THR A 104 -15.89 10.07 23.01
C THR A 104 -15.57 10.66 21.64
N ARG A 105 -15.23 11.96 21.57
CA ARG A 105 -14.83 12.60 20.31
C ARG A 105 -13.42 12.26 19.86
N ARG A 106 -12.49 11.88 20.75
CA ARG A 106 -11.11 11.52 20.36
C ARG A 106 -11.01 10.16 19.68
N GLN A 107 -11.84 9.20 20.10
CA GLN A 107 -11.83 7.85 19.55
C GLN A 107 -12.06 7.80 18.03
N PRO A 108 -13.12 8.42 17.46
CA PRO A 108 -13.35 8.39 16.01
C PRO A 108 -12.26 9.12 15.23
N VAL A 109 -11.63 10.16 15.80
CA VAL A 109 -10.58 10.92 15.12
C VAL A 109 -9.34 10.08 14.89
N LEU A 110 -8.87 9.39 15.93
CA LEU A 110 -7.73 8.49 15.82
C LEU A 110 -8.02 7.35 14.83
N PHE A 111 -9.25 6.82 14.86
CA PHE A 111 -9.68 5.79 13.93
C PHE A 111 -9.67 6.24 12.46
N PHE A 112 -10.33 7.36 12.14
CA PHE A 112 -10.35 7.90 10.78
C PHE A 112 -8.95 8.25 10.26
N THR A 113 -8.11 8.81 11.14
CA THR A 113 -6.72 9.17 10.83
C THR A 113 -5.90 7.93 10.43
N VAL A 114 -6.04 6.83 11.19
CA VAL A 114 -5.34 5.57 10.95
C VAL A 114 -5.82 4.89 9.65
N ILE A 115 -7.14 4.80 9.45
CA ILE A 115 -7.72 4.19 8.24
C ILE A 115 -7.26 4.92 7.00
N ASN A 116 -7.41 6.25 6.99
CA ASN A 116 -7.05 7.08 5.85
C ASN A 116 -5.57 6.90 5.48
N GLN A 117 -4.69 6.81 6.47
CA GLN A 117 -3.27 6.58 6.24
C GLN A 117 -2.98 5.19 5.64
N GLY A 118 -3.67 4.15 6.14
CA GLY A 118 -3.48 2.77 5.67
C GLY A 118 -4.02 2.53 4.26
N MET A 119 -5.19 3.08 3.93
CA MET A 119 -5.87 2.86 2.66
C MET A 119 -5.06 3.36 1.46
N PHE A 120 -4.62 4.62 1.48
CA PHE A 120 -3.95 5.21 0.31
C PHE A 120 -2.57 4.62 0.06
N GLY A 121 -1.79 4.37 1.13
CA GLY A 121 -0.50 3.71 1.00
C GLY A 121 -0.64 2.32 0.38
N ALA A 122 -1.65 1.57 0.81
CA ALA A 122 -1.88 0.24 0.32
C ALA A 122 -2.37 0.18 -1.15
N LEU A 123 -3.27 1.08 -1.55
CA LEU A 123 -3.75 1.15 -2.94
C LEU A 123 -2.61 1.41 -3.93
N ILE A 124 -1.65 2.28 -3.58
CA ILE A 124 -0.49 2.58 -4.44
C ILE A 124 0.40 1.35 -4.60
N VAL A 125 0.65 0.65 -3.50
CA VAL A 125 1.45 -0.58 -3.51
C VAL A 125 0.81 -1.63 -4.40
N ILE A 126 -0.50 -1.88 -4.27
CA ILE A 126 -1.21 -2.88 -5.09
C ILE A 126 -1.11 -2.55 -6.59
N ASN A 127 -1.30 -1.29 -6.95
CA ASN A 127 -1.27 -0.87 -8.36
C ASN A 127 0.14 -0.92 -8.96
N SER A 128 1.17 -0.65 -8.15
CA SER A 128 2.56 -0.66 -8.62
C SER A 128 3.17 -2.06 -8.62
N PHE A 129 2.73 -2.96 -7.74
CA PHE A 129 3.30 -4.28 -7.52
C PHE A 129 3.44 -5.16 -8.79
N PRO A 130 2.48 -5.24 -9.73
CA PRO A 130 2.64 -6.06 -10.95
C PRO A 130 3.81 -5.62 -11.81
N SER A 131 4.01 -4.30 -11.95
CA SER A 131 5.12 -3.74 -12.71
C SER A 131 6.47 -4.05 -12.05
N GLU A 132 6.51 -4.03 -10.72
CA GLU A 132 7.72 -4.34 -9.94
C GLU A 132 8.03 -5.83 -9.92
N ARG A 133 7.00 -6.68 -9.89
CA ARG A 133 7.13 -8.14 -9.99
C ARG A 133 7.75 -8.55 -11.33
N MET A 134 7.29 -7.97 -12.44
CA MET A 134 7.84 -8.22 -13.77
C MET A 134 9.32 -7.85 -13.85
N LEU A 135 9.69 -6.69 -13.32
CA LEU A 135 11.08 -6.25 -13.25
C LEU A 135 11.92 -7.21 -12.40
N SER A 136 11.41 -7.61 -11.24
CA SER A 136 12.11 -8.53 -10.33
C SER A 136 12.35 -9.91 -10.95
N LEU A 137 11.41 -10.43 -11.75
CA LEU A 137 11.58 -11.70 -12.45
C LEU A 137 12.66 -11.62 -13.53
N ARG A 138 12.68 -10.53 -14.31
CA ARG A 138 13.70 -10.27 -15.33
C ARG A 138 15.09 -10.16 -14.72
N GLU A 139 15.23 -9.46 -13.60
CA GLU A 139 16.52 -9.31 -12.93
C GLU A 139 16.98 -10.62 -12.26
N ARG A 140 16.06 -11.45 -11.78
CA ARG A 140 16.38 -12.82 -11.32
C ARG A 140 16.89 -13.70 -12.46
N ALA A 141 16.28 -13.61 -13.65
CA ALA A 141 16.71 -14.37 -14.83
C ALA A 141 18.09 -13.90 -15.35
N ALA A 142 18.39 -12.61 -15.24
CA ALA A 142 19.67 -12.03 -15.68
C ALA A 142 20.87 -12.42 -14.79
N GLY A 143 20.65 -12.86 -13.54
CA GLY A 143 21.70 -13.40 -12.66
C GLY A 143 22.87 -12.45 -12.34
N THR A 144 22.75 -11.16 -12.64
CA THR A 144 23.88 -10.20 -12.65
C THR A 144 24.32 -9.76 -11.26
N TYR A 145 23.44 -9.87 -10.25
CA TYR A 145 23.68 -9.43 -8.87
C TYR A 145 23.13 -10.42 -7.84
N HIS A 146 23.56 -10.29 -6.57
CA HIS A 146 22.94 -11.01 -5.46
C HIS A 146 21.46 -10.60 -5.31
N VAL A 147 20.54 -11.57 -5.37
CA VAL A 147 19.09 -11.32 -5.19
C VAL A 147 18.80 -10.67 -3.83
N SER A 148 19.54 -11.05 -2.79
CA SER A 148 19.43 -10.44 -1.45
C SER A 148 19.86 -8.97 -1.42
N ALA A 149 20.94 -8.61 -2.11
CA ALA A 149 21.41 -7.23 -2.21
C ALA A 149 20.40 -6.35 -2.96
N TYR A 150 19.84 -6.88 -4.05
CA TYR A 150 18.81 -6.18 -4.83
C TYR A 150 17.53 -5.98 -4.01
N PHE A 151 17.02 -7.04 -3.39
CA PHE A 151 15.79 -6.97 -2.61
C PHE A 151 15.91 -5.97 -1.47
N LEU A 152 17.01 -6.01 -0.70
CA LEU A 152 17.23 -5.07 0.39
C LEU A 152 17.36 -3.63 -0.09
N ALA A 153 18.07 -3.40 -1.20
CA ALA A 153 18.23 -2.07 -1.78
C ALA A 153 16.89 -1.50 -2.28
N LYS A 154 16.05 -2.36 -2.88
CA LYS A 154 14.73 -2.00 -3.39
C LYS A 154 13.78 -1.65 -2.25
N ILE A 155 13.65 -2.52 -1.24
CA ILE A 155 12.80 -2.28 -0.06
C ILE A 155 13.23 -1.01 0.67
N THR A 156 14.53 -0.82 0.90
CA THR A 156 15.03 0.39 1.57
C THR A 156 14.69 1.67 0.80
N ALA A 157 14.86 1.66 -0.54
CA ALA A 157 14.53 2.81 -1.36
C ALA A 157 13.02 3.13 -1.37
N GLU A 158 12.19 2.08 -1.37
CA GLU A 158 10.75 2.21 -1.35
C GLU A 158 10.26 2.77 0.00
N THR A 159 10.75 2.22 1.12
CA THR A 159 10.43 2.72 2.46
C THR A 159 10.79 4.19 2.62
N VAL A 160 12.00 4.59 2.20
CA VAL A 160 12.46 5.99 2.29
C VAL A 160 11.55 6.93 1.50
N SER A 161 11.05 6.50 0.35
CA SER A 161 10.14 7.32 -0.45
C SER A 161 8.73 7.44 0.12
N GLN A 162 8.30 6.48 0.95
CA GLN A 162 6.96 6.48 1.55
C GLN A 162 6.91 7.24 2.88
N LEU A 163 8.04 7.42 3.58
CA LEU A 163 8.12 8.14 4.86
C LEU A 163 7.60 9.59 4.88
N PRO A 164 7.81 10.43 3.84
CA PRO A 164 7.38 11.84 3.90
C PRO A 164 5.87 12.03 4.05
N ALA A 165 5.06 11.14 3.48
CA ALA A 165 3.60 11.22 3.50
C ALA A 165 2.99 11.13 4.93
N PRO A 166 3.23 10.06 5.73
CA PRO A 166 2.73 9.97 7.11
C PRO A 166 3.28 11.07 8.02
N ILE A 167 4.50 11.55 7.78
CA ILE A 167 5.10 12.64 8.56
C ILE A 167 4.33 13.94 8.32
N LEU A 168 4.09 14.31 7.06
CA LEU A 168 3.31 15.51 6.74
C LEU A 168 1.86 15.41 7.22
N PHE A 169 1.23 14.25 7.00
CA PHE A 169 -0.14 14.00 7.45
C PHE A 169 -0.27 14.13 8.98
N SER A 170 0.64 13.52 9.74
CA SER A 170 0.63 13.60 11.20
C SER A 170 0.88 15.02 11.72
N CYS A 171 1.76 15.80 11.08
CA CYS A 171 1.96 17.22 11.43
C CYS A 171 0.65 18.01 11.28
N VAL A 172 0.01 17.94 10.12
CA VAL A 172 -1.19 18.73 9.81
C VAL A 172 -2.37 18.35 10.71
N VAL A 173 -2.66 17.05 10.83
CA VAL A 173 -3.79 16.55 11.65
C VAL A 173 -3.58 16.89 13.13
N TYR A 174 -2.36 16.76 13.64
CA TYR A 174 -2.11 16.96 15.07
C TYR A 174 -2.38 18.40 15.53
N PHE A 175 -1.96 19.38 14.73
CA PHE A 175 -2.18 20.80 15.02
C PHE A 175 -3.64 21.22 14.79
N LEU A 176 -4.33 20.67 13.78
CA LEU A 176 -5.74 21.00 13.50
C LEU A 176 -6.70 20.45 14.55
N VAL A 177 -6.52 19.19 14.94
CA VAL A 177 -7.37 18.53 15.95
C VAL A 177 -7.18 19.15 17.34
N GLY A 178 -6.02 19.76 17.59
CA GLY A 178 -5.70 20.37 18.88
C GLY A 178 -5.41 19.32 19.95
N PHE A 179 -4.57 18.33 19.64
CA PHE A 179 -4.06 17.40 20.65
C PHE A 179 -3.18 18.12 21.70
N GLN A 180 -2.79 17.41 22.75
CA GLN A 180 -1.99 17.97 23.84
C GLN A 180 -0.67 18.54 23.30
N ALA A 181 -0.37 19.82 23.54
CA ALA A 181 0.84 20.49 23.07
C ALA A 181 2.12 20.08 23.85
N VAL A 182 2.42 18.78 23.87
CA VAL A 182 3.60 18.20 24.52
C VAL A 182 4.44 17.48 23.46
N ALA A 183 5.70 17.91 23.31
CA ALA A 183 6.59 17.40 22.26
C ALA A 183 6.74 15.86 22.30
N SER A 184 6.84 15.25 23.48
CA SER A 184 6.96 13.79 23.60
C SER A 184 5.75 13.06 23.04
N LYS A 185 4.54 13.57 23.26
CA LYS A 185 3.30 12.99 22.75
C LYS A 185 3.17 13.14 21.24
N PHE A 186 3.66 14.25 20.69
CA PHE A 186 3.72 14.47 19.25
C PHE A 186 4.62 13.44 18.54
N PHE A 187 5.85 13.22 19.05
CA PHE A 187 6.76 12.24 18.45
C PHE A 187 6.23 10.81 18.54
N ILE A 188 5.58 10.43 19.65
CA ILE A 188 4.93 9.12 19.79
C ILE A 188 3.81 8.96 18.75
N PHE A 189 2.97 9.98 18.57
CA PHE A 189 1.91 9.96 17.57
C PHE A 189 2.46 9.85 16.15
N MET A 190 3.47 10.65 15.80
CA MET A 190 4.13 10.59 14.50
C MET A 190 4.76 9.22 14.24
N ALA A 191 5.47 8.65 15.21
CA ALA A 191 6.06 7.32 15.09
C ALA A 191 4.98 6.23 14.91
N PHE A 192 3.87 6.33 15.64
CA PHE A 192 2.74 5.42 15.48
C PHE A 192 2.13 5.49 14.07
N MET A 193 1.95 6.69 13.54
CA MET A 193 1.43 6.89 12.17
C MET A 193 2.36 6.33 11.10
N VAL A 194 3.68 6.52 11.26
CA VAL A 194 4.68 5.92 10.37
C VAL A 194 4.63 4.39 10.44
N LEU A 195 4.61 3.82 11.65
CA LEU A 195 4.57 2.38 11.84
C LEU A 195 3.30 1.76 11.26
N CYS A 196 2.16 2.42 11.46
CA CYS A 196 0.89 2.00 10.87
C CYS A 196 0.95 2.01 9.34
N SER A 197 1.50 3.07 8.74
CA SER A 197 1.70 3.15 7.29
C SER A 197 2.57 1.99 6.77
N LEU A 198 3.69 1.69 7.44
CA LEU A 198 4.59 0.58 7.08
C LEU A 198 3.91 -0.79 7.24
N SER A 199 3.08 -0.98 8.28
CA SER A 199 2.32 -2.22 8.45
C SER A 199 1.26 -2.41 7.36
N ALA A 200 0.57 -1.34 6.98
CA ALA A 200 -0.45 -1.38 5.93
C ALA A 200 0.17 -1.71 4.57
N THR A 201 1.32 -1.10 4.24
CA THR A 201 2.04 -1.39 2.98
C THR A 201 2.59 -2.81 2.97
N SER A 202 3.06 -3.32 4.10
CA SER A 202 3.54 -4.72 4.22
C SER A 202 2.42 -5.72 4.01
N LEU A 203 1.25 -5.47 4.60
CA LEU A 203 0.05 -6.29 4.38
C LEU A 203 -0.44 -6.20 2.93
N ALA A 204 -0.41 -5.00 2.35
CA ALA A 204 -0.73 -4.79 0.93
C ALA A 204 0.18 -5.59 0.00
N LEU A 205 1.49 -5.62 0.26
CA LEU A 205 2.44 -6.46 -0.48
C LEU A 205 2.14 -7.95 -0.32
N ALA A 206 1.83 -8.41 0.89
CA ALA A 206 1.50 -9.81 1.16
C ALA A 206 0.24 -10.25 0.39
N VAL A 207 -0.82 -9.44 0.44
CA VAL A 207 -2.07 -9.73 -0.30
C VAL A 207 -1.85 -9.63 -1.81
N SER A 208 -1.07 -8.65 -2.28
CA SER A 208 -0.73 -8.52 -3.71
C SER A 208 0.09 -9.70 -4.24
N ALA A 209 0.91 -10.33 -3.38
CA ALA A 209 1.66 -11.52 -3.74
C ALA A 209 0.77 -12.77 -3.86
N ILE A 210 -0.29 -12.86 -3.06
CA ILE A 210 -1.27 -13.97 -3.07
C ILE A 210 -2.29 -13.78 -4.20
N ALA A 211 -2.67 -12.54 -4.49
CA ALA A 211 -3.67 -12.22 -5.49
C ALA A 211 -3.18 -12.53 -6.92
N ARG A 212 -4.04 -13.18 -7.71
CA ARG A 212 -3.79 -13.47 -9.14
C ARG A 212 -4.03 -12.26 -10.04
N THR A 213 -4.91 -11.35 -9.62
CA THR A 213 -5.34 -10.18 -10.39
C THR A 213 -5.31 -8.94 -9.50
N THR A 214 -4.87 -7.80 -10.05
CA THR A 214 -4.87 -6.50 -9.37
C THR A 214 -6.24 -6.11 -8.85
N ASP A 215 -7.29 -6.36 -9.64
CA ASP A 215 -8.65 -5.92 -9.30
C ASP A 215 -9.18 -6.64 -8.05
N MET A 216 -8.83 -7.92 -7.90
CA MET A 216 -9.14 -8.69 -6.69
C MET A 216 -8.33 -8.20 -5.48
N ALA A 217 -7.06 -7.81 -5.68
CA ALA A 217 -6.25 -7.26 -4.59
C ALA A 217 -6.75 -5.89 -4.11
N VAL A 218 -7.12 -5.01 -5.04
CA VAL A 218 -7.66 -3.67 -4.76
C VAL A 218 -8.99 -3.74 -4.01
N THR A 219 -9.79 -4.78 -4.23
CA THR A 219 -11.09 -4.94 -3.56
C THR A 219 -10.97 -5.65 -2.21
N VAL A 220 -10.19 -6.72 -2.14
CA VAL A 220 -10.07 -7.54 -0.91
C VAL A 220 -9.32 -6.81 0.20
N LEU A 221 -8.30 -6.01 -0.15
CA LEU A 221 -7.45 -5.39 0.86
C LEU A 221 -8.17 -4.29 1.67
N PRO A 222 -8.80 -3.27 1.07
CA PRO A 222 -9.52 -2.25 1.83
C PRO A 222 -10.67 -2.90 2.62
N MET A 223 -11.40 -3.84 2.01
CA MET A 223 -12.47 -4.55 2.70
C MET A 223 -11.98 -5.30 3.94
N GLY A 224 -10.86 -6.03 3.85
CA GLY A 224 -10.33 -6.82 4.97
C GLY A 224 -9.71 -5.96 6.07
N LEU A 225 -8.86 -4.99 5.69
CA LEU A 225 -8.17 -4.12 6.64
C LEU A 225 -9.16 -3.21 7.38
N GLU A 226 -10.15 -2.66 6.67
CA GLU A 226 -11.19 -1.82 7.27
C GLU A 226 -12.24 -2.62 8.03
N HIS A 227 -12.63 -3.83 7.58
CA HIS A 227 -13.54 -4.68 8.37
C HIS A 227 -12.91 -5.05 9.70
N VAL A 228 -11.64 -5.45 9.73
CA VAL A 228 -10.96 -5.82 10.99
C VAL A 228 -10.88 -4.60 11.91
N CYS A 229 -10.51 -3.43 11.38
CA CYS A 229 -10.45 -2.20 12.17
C CYS A 229 -11.85 -1.78 12.69
N MET A 230 -12.88 -1.87 11.84
CA MET A 230 -14.25 -1.53 12.20
C MET A 230 -14.83 -2.52 13.23
N HIS A 231 -14.54 -3.82 13.10
CA HIS A 231 -14.91 -4.82 14.09
C HIS A 231 -14.21 -4.62 15.43
N ALA A 232 -12.92 -4.25 15.42
CA ALA A 232 -12.19 -3.96 16.66
C ALA A 232 -12.75 -2.72 17.38
N VAL A 233 -13.08 -1.65 16.65
CA VAL A 233 -13.67 -0.44 17.23
C VAL A 233 -15.11 -0.67 17.68
N CYS A 234 -15.92 -1.39 16.89
CA CYS A 234 -17.28 -1.75 17.25
C CYS A 234 -17.31 -2.66 18.48
N GLY A 235 -16.39 -3.63 18.58
CA GLY A 235 -16.22 -4.48 19.76
C GLY A 235 -15.88 -3.68 21.02
N HIS A 236 -14.97 -2.70 20.90
CA HIS A 236 -14.64 -1.81 22.01
C HIS A 236 -15.80 -0.87 22.39
N PHE A 237 -16.65 -0.49 21.43
CA PHE A 237 -17.83 0.33 21.68
C PHE A 237 -18.95 -0.46 22.37
N LEU A 238 -19.17 -1.72 21.98
CA LEU A 238 -20.14 -2.63 22.61
C LEU A 238 -19.77 -2.96 24.05
N GLU A 239 -18.48 -3.06 24.38
CA GLU A 239 -18.01 -3.32 25.75
C GLU A 239 -18.22 -2.12 26.70
N ARG A 240 -18.29 -0.90 26.15
CA ARG A 240 -18.55 0.34 26.92
C ARG A 240 -20.00 0.82 26.86
N ALA A 241 -20.87 0.14 26.12
CA ALA A 241 -22.29 0.46 26.15
C ALA A 241 -22.83 0.18 27.57
N PRO A 242 -23.47 1.16 28.23
CA PRO A 242 -24.06 0.91 29.55
C PRO A 242 -25.08 -0.23 29.41
N ARG A 243 -24.91 -1.28 30.23
CA ARG A 243 -25.87 -2.39 30.37
C ARG A 243 -27.15 -1.87 31.05
N THR A 244 -27.87 -0.98 30.39
CA THR A 244 -29.06 -0.31 30.95
C THR A 244 -30.34 -1.13 30.80
N GLY A 245 -30.26 -2.36 30.29
CA GLY A 245 -31.42 -3.24 30.05
C GLY A 245 -31.72 -4.26 31.16
N ALA A 246 -30.85 -4.44 32.16
CA ALA A 246 -31.01 -5.53 33.14
C ALA A 246 -31.72 -5.14 34.45
N VAL A 247 -32.16 -3.87 34.62
CA VAL A 247 -32.72 -3.36 35.89
C VAL A 247 -34.20 -2.94 35.76
N LEU A 248 -34.93 -3.42 34.74
CA LEU A 248 -36.37 -3.11 34.58
C LEU A 248 -37.32 -4.26 34.93
N HIS A 249 -36.82 -5.41 35.42
CA HIS A 249 -37.69 -6.54 35.81
C HIS A 249 -37.87 -6.77 37.32
N SER A 250 -37.43 -5.85 38.17
CA SER A 250 -37.62 -5.97 39.63
C SER A 250 -38.11 -4.65 40.24
N GLN A 251 -39.34 -4.25 39.92
CA GLN A 251 -40.12 -3.40 40.82
C GLN A 251 -41.08 -4.32 41.59
N PRO A 252 -40.88 -4.55 42.90
CA PRO A 252 -41.86 -5.25 43.70
C PRO A 252 -43.12 -4.37 43.83
N ALA A 253 -44.26 -4.91 43.43
CA ALA A 253 -45.56 -4.39 43.81
C ALA A 253 -45.61 -4.29 45.35
N LYS A 254 -46.02 -3.12 45.84
CA LYS A 254 -46.22 -2.87 47.26
C LYS A 254 -47.29 -1.80 47.43
N PRO A 255 -48.04 -1.87 48.53
CA PRO A 255 -48.93 -2.94 48.95
C PRO A 255 -50.38 -2.70 48.49
#